data_AF-A0A527ZFX7-F1
#
_entry.id   AF-A0A527ZFX7-F1
#
_cell.length_a   1.000
_cell.length_b   1.000
_cell.length_c   1.000
_cell.angle_alpha   90.00
_cell.angle_beta   90.00
_cell.angle_gamma   90.00
#
_symmetry.space_group_name_H-M   'P 1'
#
loop_
_entity.id
_entity.type
_entity.pdbx_description
1 polymer ?
#
loop_
_entity_poly.entity_id
_entity_poly.type
_entity_poly.pdbx_seq_one_letter_code
_entity_poly.pdbx_strand_id
1 'polypeptide(L)'
;MTPEPHAPPDRRYAAFRHKPFLSYWAARFLATFATQIVSVAVGWQVYDLTRDPFDLGLVGIVQFLPSLLLVLITGVVADRFGRRLIMALMVLLEAICALALLLLTLRGLSGPGLIFGVLAMFGIA
;
A
#
# COMPACT_ATOMS: atom_id res chain seq x y z
N MET A 1 23.79 47.61 21.84
CA MET A 1 23.28 46.23 21.93
C MET A 1 21.76 46.29 21.82
N THR A 2 21.23 46.20 20.61
CA THR A 2 19.80 46.02 20.37
C THR A 2 19.50 44.52 20.49
N PRO A 3 18.50 44.10 21.29
CA PRO A 3 18.19 42.68 21.45
C PRO A 3 17.64 42.13 20.12
N GLU A 4 18.26 41.05 19.63
CA GLU A 4 17.80 40.27 18.48
C GLU A 4 16.34 39.80 18.70
N PRO A 5 15.49 39.79 17.66
CA PRO A 5 14.12 39.30 17.80
C PRO A 5 14.14 37.81 18.13
N HIS A 6 13.59 37.43 19.29
CA HIS A 6 13.36 36.04 19.64
C HIS A 6 12.52 35.34 18.54
N ALA A 7 13.13 34.40 17.82
CA ALA A 7 12.42 33.54 16.88
C ALA A 7 11.23 32.89 17.61
N PRO A 8 10.01 32.93 17.03
CA PRO A 8 8.83 32.38 17.69
C PRO A 8 9.04 30.88 18.00
N PRO A 9 8.58 30.40 19.17
CA PRO A 9 8.88 29.04 19.63
C PRO A 9 8.37 27.98 18.64
N ASP A 10 9.23 27.01 18.37
CA ASP A 10 9.09 25.81 17.53
C ASP A 10 7.72 25.56 16.88
N ARG A 11 7.52 26.16 15.70
CA ARG A 11 6.42 25.84 14.77
C ARG A 11 6.56 24.47 14.07
N ARG A 12 7.59 23.68 14.41
CA ARG A 12 7.92 22.39 13.75
C ARG A 12 6.79 21.35 13.84
N TYR A 13 5.94 21.41 14.87
CA TYR A 13 4.83 20.46 15.07
C TYR A 13 3.44 21.05 14.78
N ALA A 14 3.37 22.24 14.16
CA ALA A 14 2.08 22.88 13.88
C ALA A 14 1.17 22.04 12.97
N ALA A 15 1.74 21.20 12.09
CA ALA A 15 0.99 20.31 11.21
C ALA A 15 0.13 19.29 11.97
N PHE A 16 0.61 18.76 13.11
CA PHE A 16 -0.10 17.76 13.91
C PHE A 16 -1.25 18.35 14.76
N ARG A 17 -1.38 19.67 14.86
CA ARG A 17 -2.54 20.31 15.54
C ARG A 17 -3.83 20.26 14.73
N HIS A 18 -3.75 19.96 13.43
CA HIS A 18 -4.93 19.84 12.58
C HIS A 18 -5.47 18.40 12.64
N LYS A 19 -6.60 18.20 13.33
CA LYS A 19 -7.29 16.90 13.43
C LYS A 19 -7.46 16.15 12.09
N PRO A 20 -7.85 16.81 10.97
CA PRO A 20 -7.98 16.14 9.68
C PRO A 20 -6.64 15.64 9.11
N PHE A 21 -5.55 16.36 9.39
CA PHE A 21 -4.20 15.95 8.98
C PHE A 21 -3.75 14.74 9.79
N LEU A 22 -4.01 14.72 11.09
CA LEU A 22 -3.64 13.60 11.96
C LEU A 22 -4.39 12.31 11.59
N SER A 23 -5.69 12.40 11.28
CA SER A 23 -6.47 11.25 10.80
C SER A 23 -5.97 10.74 9.44
N TYR A 24 -5.63 11.65 8.53
CA TYR A 24 -5.05 11.27 7.23
C TYR A 24 -3.70 10.61 7.41
N TRP A 25 -2.82 11.18 8.24
CA TRP A 25 -1.50 10.65 8.51
C TRP A 25 -1.56 9.26 9.15
N ALA A 26 -2.41 9.07 10.16
CA ALA A 26 -2.60 7.78 10.81
C ALA A 26 -3.17 6.73 9.84
N ALA A 27 -4.18 7.10 9.03
CA ALA A 27 -4.73 6.21 8.01
C ALA A 27 -3.65 5.80 6.99
N ARG A 28 -2.83 6.75 6.53
CA ARG A 28 -1.75 6.48 5.59
C ARG A 28 -0.68 5.58 6.18
N PHE A 29 -0.27 5.86 7.42
CA PHE A 29 0.71 5.07 8.14
C PHE A 29 0.22 3.62 8.33
N LEU A 30 -1.02 3.46 8.79
CA LEU A 30 -1.61 2.14 9.02
C LEU A 30 -1.79 1.35 7.72
N ALA A 31 -2.20 2.02 6.63
CA ALA A 31 -2.31 1.41 5.31
C ALA A 31 -0.95 0.88 4.85
N THR A 32 0.09 1.72 4.85
CA THR A 32 1.44 1.28 4.47
C THR A 32 1.95 0.15 5.36
N PHE A 33 1.67 0.19 6.66
CA PHE A 33 2.04 -0.89 7.57
C PHE A 33 1.33 -2.20 7.23
N ALA A 34 0.04 -2.16 6.91
CA ALA A 34 -0.72 -3.32 6.46
C ALA A 34 -0.15 -3.90 5.15
N THR A 35 0.21 -3.04 4.17
CA THR A 35 0.85 -3.46 2.91
C THR A 35 2.15 -4.22 3.17
N GLN A 36 2.99 -3.77 4.11
CA GLN A 36 4.22 -4.47 4.47
C GLN A 36 3.95 -5.84 5.08
N ILE A 37 2.94 -5.97 5.94
CA ILE A 37 2.55 -7.26 6.52
C ILE A 37 2.08 -8.23 5.42
N VAL A 38 1.21 -7.77 4.53
CA VAL A 38 0.70 -8.58 3.40
C VAL A 38 1.85 -9.04 2.51
N SER A 39 2.78 -8.15 2.18
CA SER A 39 3.94 -8.48 1.35
C SER A 39 4.81 -9.60 1.96
N VAL A 40 5.09 -9.52 3.26
CA VAL A 40 5.84 -10.57 3.97
C VAL A 40 5.05 -11.88 4.06
N ALA A 41 3.76 -11.81 4.38
CA ALA A 41 2.90 -12.98 4.53
C ALA A 41 2.75 -13.74 3.20
N VAL A 42 2.53 -13.02 2.10
CA VAL A 42 2.47 -13.60 0.75
C VAL A 42 3.80 -14.23 0.37
N GLY A 43 4.92 -13.55 0.61
CA GLY A 43 6.24 -14.07 0.29
C GLY A 43 6.49 -15.43 0.94
N TRP A 44 6.15 -15.55 2.24
CA TRP A 44 6.21 -16.82 2.96
C TRP A 44 5.20 -17.85 2.44
N GLN A 45 3.97 -17.44 2.14
CA GLN A 45 2.94 -18.36 1.69
C GLN A 45 3.26 -18.98 0.32
N VAL A 46 3.80 -18.20 -0.62
CA VAL A 46 4.23 -18.72 -1.92
C VAL A 46 5.43 -19.65 -1.75
N TYR A 47 6.39 -19.29 -0.90
CA TYR A 47 7.55 -20.14 -0.61
C TYR A 47 7.16 -21.48 0.00
N ASP A 48 6.23 -21.49 0.97
CA ASP A 48 5.77 -22.73 1.60
C ASP A 48 5.08 -23.65 0.59
N LEU A 49 4.40 -23.06 -0.40
CA LEU A 49 3.69 -23.79 -1.44
C LEU A 49 4.58 -24.39 -2.52
N THR A 50 5.48 -23.59 -3.09
CA THR A 50 6.29 -24.03 -4.24
C THR A 50 7.66 -24.57 -3.82
N ARG A 51 8.14 -24.19 -2.62
CA ARG A 51 9.48 -24.47 -2.09
C ARG A 51 10.62 -24.05 -3.03
N ASP A 52 10.33 -23.20 -4.01
CA ASP A 52 11.29 -22.73 -5.00
C ASP A 52 11.57 -21.23 -4.79
N PRO A 53 12.84 -20.83 -4.57
CA PRO A 53 13.25 -19.43 -4.51
C PRO A 53 12.94 -18.62 -5.78
N PHE A 54 12.80 -19.28 -6.94
CA PHE A 54 12.49 -18.59 -8.20
C PHE A 54 11.10 -17.94 -8.19
N ASP A 55 10.12 -18.60 -7.56
CA ASP A 55 8.75 -18.08 -7.46
C ASP A 55 8.65 -16.85 -6.54
N LEU A 56 9.50 -16.76 -5.52
CA LEU A 56 9.65 -15.53 -4.72
C LEU A 56 10.12 -14.34 -5.57
N GLY A 57 11.03 -14.58 -6.51
CA GLY A 57 11.45 -13.56 -7.47
C GLY A 57 10.30 -13.10 -8.36
N LEU A 58 9.50 -14.05 -8.86
CA LEU A 58 8.31 -13.76 -9.65
C LEU A 58 7.25 -12.98 -8.86
N VAL A 59 7.03 -13.31 -7.58
CA VAL A 59 6.15 -12.57 -6.66
C VAL A 59 6.51 -11.09 -6.58
N GLY A 60 7.81 -10.78 -6.51
CA GLY A 60 8.30 -9.40 -6.52
C GLY A 60 8.03 -8.69 -7.86
N ILE A 61 8.29 -9.37 -8.97
CA ILE A 61 8.03 -8.83 -10.32
C ILE A 61 6.54 -8.57 -10.52
N VAL A 62 5.68 -9.50 -10.12
CA VAL A 62 4.22 -9.38 -10.28
C VAL A 62 3.63 -8.27 -9.40
N GLN A 63 4.23 -7.97 -8.24
CA GLN A 63 3.84 -6.80 -7.44
C GLN A 63 4.32 -5.49 -8.06
N PHE A 64 5.55 -5.45 -8.60
CA PHE A 64 6.17 -4.20 -9.03
C PHE A 64 5.83 -3.78 -10.47
N LEU A 65 5.78 -4.75 -11.38
CA LEU A 65 5.54 -4.52 -12.81
C LEU A 65 4.24 -3.76 -13.12
N PRO A 66 3.07 -4.13 -12.55
CA PRO A 66 1.84 -3.39 -12.80
C PRO A 66 1.92 -1.96 -12.25
N SER A 67 2.47 -1.74 -11.05
CA SER A 67 2.64 -0.39 -10.49
C SER A 67 3.52 0.47 -11.39
N LEU A 68 4.61 -0.11 -11.91
CA LEU A 68 5.54 0.58 -12.80
C LEU A 68 4.87 0.99 -14.13
N LEU A 69 4.06 0.11 -14.72
CA LEU A 69 3.34 0.40 -15.95
C LEU A 69 2.25 1.46 -15.75
N LEU A 70 1.59 1.44 -14.58
CA LEU A 70 0.48 2.32 -14.28
C LEU A 70 0.90 3.67 -13.70
N VAL A 71 2.15 3.85 -13.23
CA VAL A 71 2.61 5.09 -12.58
C VAL A 71 2.38 6.36 -13.41
N LEU A 72 2.50 6.26 -14.74
CA LEU A 72 2.27 7.38 -15.65
C LEU A 72 0.78 7.69 -15.81
N ILE A 73 -0.05 6.66 -15.82
CA ILE A 73 -1.51 6.77 -16.01
C ILE A 73 -2.16 7.27 -14.72
N THR A 74 -1.74 6.76 -13.56
CA THR A 74 -2.31 7.11 -12.25
C THR A 74 -2.17 8.60 -11.96
N GLY A 75 -1.08 9.26 -12.38
CA GLY A 75 -0.91 10.71 -12.26
C GLY A 75 -1.98 11.52 -13.00
N VAL A 76 -2.26 11.16 -14.26
CA VAL A 76 -3.28 11.84 -15.08
C VAL A 76 -4.68 11.60 -14.53
N VAL A 77 -4.96 10.38 -14.07
CA VAL A 77 -6.25 10.03 -13.45
C VAL A 77 -6.43 10.74 -12.10
N ALA A 78 -5.36 10.84 -11.30
CA ALA A 78 -5.34 11.51 -9.99
C ALA A 78 -5.83 12.95 -10.03
N ASP A 79 -5.38 13.68 -11.05
CA ASP A 79 -5.68 15.09 -11.21
C ASP A 79 -7.10 15.32 -11.76
N ARG A 80 -7.65 14.36 -12.51
CA ARG A 80 -8.95 14.51 -13.20
C ARG A 80 -10.17 14.13 -12.36
N PHE A 81 -10.06 13.10 -11.50
CA PHE A 81 -11.20 12.58 -10.73
C PHE A 81 -11.21 12.99 -9.24
N GLY A 82 -10.24 13.80 -8.82
CA GLY A 82 -10.13 14.29 -7.44
C GLY A 82 -9.41 13.31 -6.52
N ARG A 83 -8.27 13.77 -5.98
CA ARG A 83 -7.33 12.98 -5.16
C ARG A 83 -7.98 12.20 -4.01
N ARG A 84 -8.99 12.75 -3.34
CA ARG A 84 -9.61 12.14 -2.15
C ARG A 84 -10.44 10.89 -2.49
N LEU A 85 -11.16 10.90 -3.61
CA LEU A 85 -11.95 9.76 -4.05
C LEU A 85 -11.04 8.61 -4.49
N ILE A 86 -10.00 8.94 -5.26
CA ILE A 86 -9.04 7.95 -5.78
C ILE A 86 -8.29 7.28 -4.64
N MET A 87 -7.79 8.05 -3.66
CA MET A 87 -7.14 7.48 -2.47
C MET A 87 -8.08 6.52 -1.72
N ALA A 88 -9.37 6.86 -1.59
CA ALA A 88 -10.33 5.99 -0.92
C ALA A 88 -10.60 4.70 -1.72
N LEU A 89 -10.69 4.78 -3.05
CA LEU A 89 -10.88 3.63 -3.93
C LEU A 89 -9.68 2.69 -3.91
N MET A 90 -8.44 3.21 -3.92
CA MET A 90 -7.24 2.39 -3.85
C MET A 90 -7.13 1.63 -2.52
N VAL A 91 -7.36 2.31 -1.39
CA VAL A 91 -7.38 1.65 -0.07
C VAL A 91 -8.48 0.59 0.02
N LEU A 92 -9.65 0.84 -0.59
CA LEU A 92 -10.71 -0.16 -0.66
C LEU A 92 -10.30 -1.37 -1.51
N LEU A 93 -9.61 -1.13 -2.63
CA LEU A 93 -9.10 -2.18 -3.51
C LEU A 93 -8.05 -3.05 -2.78
N GLU A 94 -7.10 -2.43 -2.08
CA GLU A 94 -6.13 -3.14 -1.22
C GLU A 94 -6.83 -4.02 -0.17
N ALA A 95 -7.86 -3.47 0.50
CA ALA A 95 -8.61 -4.21 1.51
C ALA A 95 -9.36 -5.42 0.92
N ILE A 96 -9.93 -5.27 -0.30
CA ILE A 96 -10.58 -6.37 -1.01
C ILE A 96 -9.56 -7.45 -1.41
N CYS A 97 -8.38 -7.06 -1.90
CA CYS A 97 -7.29 -7.98 -2.22
C CYS A 97 -6.83 -8.76 -0.98
N ALA A 98 -6.59 -8.07 0.14
CA ALA A 98 -6.19 -8.69 1.38
C ALA A 98 -7.25 -9.67 1.90
N LEU A 99 -8.53 -9.32 1.81
CA LEU A 99 -9.63 -10.21 2.18
C LEU A 99 -9.73 -11.43 1.25
N ALA A 100 -9.53 -11.23 -0.05
CA ALA A 100 -9.52 -12.33 -1.03
C ALA A 100 -8.37 -13.31 -0.75
N LEU A 101 -7.15 -12.82 -0.49
CA LEU A 101 -6.02 -13.64 -0.07
C LEU A 101 -6.34 -14.41 1.21
N LEU A 102 -6.89 -13.74 2.23
CA LEU A 102 -7.27 -14.39 3.49
C LEU A 102 -8.28 -15.53 3.26
N LEU A 103 -9.32 -15.30 2.46
CA LEU A 103 -10.34 -16.31 2.16
C LEU A 103 -9.78 -17.49 1.36
N LEU A 104 -8.88 -17.23 0.40
CA LEU A 104 -8.20 -18.26 -0.37
C LEU A 104 -7.33 -19.15 0.54
N THR A 105 -6.56 -18.52 1.43
CA THR A 105 -5.73 -19.21 2.44
C THR A 105 -6.57 -20.05 3.39
N LEU A 106 -7.67 -19.50 3.92
CA LEU A 106 -8.56 -20.23 4.84
C LEU A 106 -9.27 -21.42 4.19
N ARG A 107 -9.57 -21.35 2.89
CA ARG A 107 -10.21 -22.46 2.16
C ARG A 107 -9.23 -23.52 1.66
N GLY A 108 -7.93 -23.35 1.88
CA GLY A 108 -6.90 -24.25 1.37
C GLY A 108 -6.84 -24.30 -0.17
N LEU A 109 -7.49 -23.34 -0.85
CA LEU A 109 -7.50 -23.20 -2.30
C LEU A 109 -6.22 -22.46 -2.72
N SER A 110 -5.09 -23.07 -2.40
CA SER A 110 -3.76 -22.52 -2.63
C SER A 110 -3.30 -22.78 -4.08
N GLY A 111 -4.16 -22.59 -5.06
CA GLY A 111 -3.76 -22.66 -6.46
C GLY A 111 -2.76 -21.53 -6.74
N PRO A 112 -1.51 -21.80 -7.16
CA PRO A 112 -0.49 -20.77 -7.35
C PRO A 112 -1.00 -19.63 -8.26
N GLY A 113 -1.72 -19.97 -9.34
CA GLY A 113 -2.28 -18.99 -10.28
C GLY A 113 -3.31 -18.02 -9.68
N LEU A 114 -4.13 -18.44 -8.72
CA LEU A 114 -5.09 -17.55 -8.07
C LEU A 114 -4.39 -16.56 -7.13
N ILE A 115 -3.37 -17.04 -6.41
CA ILE A 115 -2.54 -16.20 -5.54
C ILE A 115 -1.83 -15.13 -6.38
N PHE A 116 -1.19 -15.53 -7.49
CA PHE A 116 -0.55 -14.58 -8.40
C PHE A 116 -1.52 -13.56 -9.00
N GLY A 117 -2.74 -13.97 -9.35
CA GLY A 117 -3.77 -13.06 -9.88
C GLY A 117 -4.20 -11.99 -8.88
N VAL A 118 -4.46 -12.38 -7.62
CA VAL A 118 -4.78 -11.41 -6.56
C VAL A 118 -3.57 -10.53 -6.25
N LEU A 119 -2.36 -11.08 -6.34
CA LEU A 119 -1.14 -10.32 -6.14
C LEU A 119 -0.89 -9.26 -7.20
N ALA A 120 -1.15 -9.60 -8.46
CA ALA A 120 -1.09 -8.63 -9.55
C ALA A 120 -2.08 -7.48 -9.30
N MET A 121 -3.29 -7.80 -8.82
CA MET A 121 -4.29 -6.78 -8.49
C MET A 121 -3.88 -5.94 -7.28
N PHE A 122 -3.23 -6.54 -6.29
CA PHE A 122 -2.65 -5.81 -5.17
C PHE A 122 -1.55 -4.84 -5.60
N GLY A 123 -0.70 -5.22 -6.58
CA GLY A 123 0.29 -4.32 -7.17
C GLY A 123 -0.29 -3.19 -8.02
N ILE A 124 -1.58 -3.23 -8.36
CA ILE A 124 -2.26 -2.15 -9.11
C ILE A 124 -2.79 -1.06 -8.16
N ALA A 125 -3.11 -1.42 -6.91
CA ALA A 125 -3.68 -0.53 -5.92
C ALA A 125 -2.63 0.42 -5.32
#